data_AF-A0A2V6Y7U4-F1
#
_entry.id   AF-A0A2V6Y7U4-F1
#
_cell.length_a   1.000
_cell.length_b   1.000
_cell.length_c   1.000
_cell.angle_alpha   90.00
_cell.angle_beta   90.00
_cell.angle_gamma   90.00
#
_symmetry.space_group_name_H-M   'P 1'
#
loop_
_entity.id
_entity.type
_entity.pdbx_description
1 polymer ?
#
loop_
_entity_poly.entity_id
_entity_poly.type
_entity_poly.pdbx_seq_one_letter_code
_entity_poly.pdbx_strand_id
1 'polypeptide(L)' 'MSDHADHVVDIASTFARKVQAVRAHDTQFGNHPDVEGFLRGLAVGAGAPFNMPLAEGFKRLTPS' A
#
# COMPACT_ATOMS: atom_id res chain seq x y z
N MET A 1 -4.19 8.75 -20.93
CA MET A 1 -4.60 8.94 -19.52
C MET A 1 -3.51 8.32 -18.66
N SER A 2 -3.17 8.91 -17.52
CA SER A 2 -2.13 8.36 -16.64
C SER A 2 -2.69 7.24 -15.77
N ASP A 3 -1.92 6.16 -15.59
CA ASP A 3 -2.22 5.05 -14.69
C ASP A 3 -1.87 5.35 -13.21
N HIS A 4 -1.42 6.56 -12.91
CA HIS A 4 -1.15 6.98 -11.54
C HIS A 4 -2.45 7.14 -10.74
N ALA A 5 -2.40 6.75 -9.46
CA ALA A 5 -3.50 6.94 -8.52
C ALA A 5 -3.90 8.41 -8.41
N ASP A 6 -5.20 8.68 -8.39
CA ASP A 6 -5.80 10.01 -8.19
C ASP A 6 -6.56 10.13 -6.87
N HIS A 7 -6.70 9.03 -6.14
CA HIS A 7 -7.26 8.97 -4.79
C HIS A 7 -6.35 8.17 -3.87
N VAL A 8 -6.33 8.54 -2.60
CA VAL A 8 -5.60 7.81 -1.56
C VAL A 8 -6.43 7.63 -0.29
N VAL A 9 -6.11 6.58 0.46
CA VAL A 9 -6.67 6.30 1.79
C VAL A 9 -5.52 6.21 2.79
N ASP A 10 -5.61 6.94 3.90
CA ASP A 10 -4.66 6.82 5.02
C ASP A 10 -4.80 5.43 5.66
N ILE A 11 -3.68 4.72 5.74
CA ILE A 11 -3.62 3.37 6.34
C ILE A 11 -2.70 3.32 7.56
N ALA A 12 -2.26 4.45 8.12
CA ALA A 12 -1.31 4.48 9.23
C ALA A 12 -1.79 3.66 10.44
N SER A 13 -3.08 3.75 10.79
CA SER A 13 -3.69 3.00 11.90
C SER A 13 -3.90 1.51 11.62
N THR A 14 -3.86 1.09 10.35
CA THR A 14 -4.13 -0.30 9.93
C THR A 14 -2.93 -0.99 9.30
N PHE A 15 -1.81 -0.28 9.12
CA PHE A 15 -0.62 -0.80 8.42
C PHE A 15 -0.09 -2.09 9.04
N ALA A 16 -0.04 -2.19 10.37
CA ALA A 16 0.39 -3.42 11.05
C ALA A 16 -0.50 -4.63 10.69
N ARG A 17 -1.82 -4.43 10.57
CA ARG A 17 -2.76 -5.47 10.14
C ARG A 17 -2.50 -5.90 8.69
N LYS A 18 -2.19 -4.95 7.80
CA LYS A 18 -1.81 -5.24 6.41
C LYS A 18 -0.56 -6.13 6.34
N VAL A 19 0.49 -5.82 7.11
CA VAL A 19 1.71 -6.63 7.15
C VAL A 19 1.41 -8.07 7.59
N GLN A 20 0.61 -8.25 8.65
CA GLN A 20 0.22 -9.59 9.11
C GLN A 20 -0.60 -10.35 8.06
N ALA A 21 -1.55 -9.68 7.40
CA ALA A 21 -2.35 -10.29 6.34
C ALA A 21 -1.47 -10.76 5.17
N VAL A 22 -0.49 -9.97 4.74
CA VAL A 22 0.44 -10.36 3.67
C VAL A 22 1.34 -11.52 4.09
N ARG A 23 1.88 -11.49 5.31
CA ARG A 23 2.70 -12.59 5.86
C ARG A 23 1.95 -13.92 5.93
N ALA A 24 0.63 -13.90 6.13
CA ALA A 24 -0.19 -15.10 6.17
C ALA A 24 -0.23 -15.87 4.83
N HIS A 25 0.17 -15.24 3.72
CA HIS A 25 0.45 -15.93 2.46
C HIS A 25 1.81 -16.64 2.53
N ASP A 26 1.91 -17.63 3.41
CA ASP A 26 3.16 -18.27 3.85
C ASP A 26 4.04 -18.77 2.70
N THR A 27 3.44 -19.43 1.71
CA THR A 27 4.15 -19.96 0.54
C THR A 27 4.71 -18.88 -0.39
N GLN A 28 4.28 -17.61 -0.26
CA GLN A 28 4.79 -16.48 -1.04
C GLN A 28 5.70 -15.57 -0.21
N PHE A 29 5.31 -15.30 1.04
CA PHE A 29 5.89 -14.22 1.85
C PHE A 29 6.36 -14.68 3.24
N GLY A 30 6.10 -15.93 3.64
CA GLY A 30 6.48 -16.46 4.95
C GLY A 30 7.99 -16.38 5.22
N ASN A 31 8.81 -16.60 4.20
CA ASN A 31 10.27 -16.50 4.26
C ASN A 31 10.85 -15.21 3.66
N HIS A 32 10.01 -14.24 3.27
CA HIS A 32 10.51 -13.02 2.64
C HIS A 32 11.25 -12.15 3.68
N PRO A 33 12.48 -11.69 3.40
CA PRO A 33 13.40 -11.14 4.41
C PRO A 33 12.90 -9.84 5.05
N ASP A 34 12.16 -9.02 4.31
CA ASP A 34 11.58 -7.78 4.83
C ASP A 34 10.26 -7.40 4.14
N VAL A 35 9.19 -8.13 4.45
CA VAL A 35 7.83 -7.80 3.96
C VAL A 35 7.37 -6.43 4.45
N GLU A 36 7.71 -6.05 5.68
CA GLU A 36 7.23 -4.81 6.26
C GLU A 36 7.86 -3.60 5.59
N GLY A 37 9.18 -3.58 5.43
CA GLY A 37 9.89 -2.49 4.75
C GLY A 37 9.46 -2.34 3.30
N PHE A 38 9.27 -3.45 2.59
CA PHE A 38 8.72 -3.42 1.23
C PHE A 38 7.33 -2.75 1.18
N LEU A 39 6.39 -3.21 2.00
CA LEU A 39 5.04 -2.63 2.04
C LEU A 39 5.03 -1.18 2.53
N ARG A 40 5.94 -0.82 3.43
CA ARG A 40 6.08 0.55 3.95
C ARG A 40 6.58 1.48 2.86
N GLY A 41 7.57 1.06 2.07
CA GLY A 41 8.08 1.82 0.93
C GLY A 41 6.98 2.13 -0.09
N LEU A 42 6.16 1.13 -0.43
CA LEU A 42 5.01 1.33 -1.31
C LEU A 42 3.99 2.33 -0.74
N ALA A 43 3.67 2.21 0.55
CA ALA A 43 2.69 3.07 1.21
C ALA A 43 3.16 4.53 1.35
N VAL A 44 4.46 4.74 1.63
CA VAL A 44 5.08 6.07 1.65
C VAL A 44 5.06 6.69 0.25
N GLY A 45 5.46 5.92 -0.77
CA GLY A 45 5.46 6.39 -2.16
C GLY A 45 4.07 6.81 -2.64
N ALA A 46 3.03 6.05 -2.27
CA ALA A 46 1.65 6.38 -2.59
C ALA A 46 1.12 7.62 -1.83
N GLY A 47 1.53 7.81 -0.57
CA GLY A 47 1.06 8.91 0.27
C GLY A 47 1.77 10.25 0.03
N ALA A 48 3.02 10.22 -0.43
CA ALA A 48 3.85 11.42 -0.58
C ALA A 48 3.20 12.55 -1.42
N PRO A 49 2.58 12.30 -2.59
CA PRO A 49 1.91 13.35 -3.36
C PRO A 49 0.71 14.00 -2.66
N PHE A 50 0.18 13.35 -1.62
CA PHE A 50 -1.03 13.74 -0.90
C PHE A 50 -0.76 14.20 0.53
N ASN A 51 0.51 14.38 0.93
CA ASN A 51 0.93 14.71 2.29
C ASN A 51 0.41 13.72 3.35
N MET A 52 0.31 12.44 2.99
CA MET A 52 -0.05 11.36 3.91
C MET A 52 1.16 10.48 4.21
N PRO A 53 1.40 10.10 5.48
CA PRO A 53 2.60 9.35 5.85
C PRO A 53 2.60 7.91 5.29
N LEU A 54 1.44 7.24 5.31
CA LEU A 54 1.24 5.91 4.72
C LEU A 54 -0.12 5.88 4.05
N ALA A 55 -0.15 5.62 2.75
CA ALA A 55 -1.41 5.56 2.03
C ALA A 55 -1.51 4.37 1.08
N GLU A 56 -2.73 3.99 0.75
CA GLU A 56 -3.05 3.15 -0.41
C GLU A 56 -3.65 4.01 -1.52
N GLY A 57 -3.07 3.90 -2.72
CA GLY A 57 -3.49 4.65 -3.89
C GLY A 57 -4.50 3.86 -4.74
N PHE A 58 -5.50 4.57 -5.25
CA PHE A 58 -6.53 4.04 -6.12
C PHE A 58 -6.69 4.95 -7.34
N LYS A 59 -6.98 4.34 -8.49
CA LYS A 59 -7.39 5.05 -9.70
C LYS A 59 -8.90 4.94 -9.86
N ARG A 60 -9.62 6.07 -9.87
CA ARG A 60 -11.04 6.05 -10.22
C ARG A 60 -11.19 6.08 -11.74
N LEU A 61 -11.75 5.00 -12.28
CA LEU A 61 -12.14 4.96 -13.69
C LEU A 61 -13.53 5.59 -13.84
N THR A 62 -13.67 6.52 -14.79
CA THR A 62 -14.99 6.98 -15.20
C THR A 62 -15.67 5.85 -15.97
N PRO A 63 -16.93 5.48 -15.66
CA PRO A 63 -17.66 4.51 -16.46
C PRO A 63 -17.75 5.01 -17.90
N SER A 64 -17.41 4.15 -18.86
CA SER A 64 -17.64 4.34 -20.29
C SER A 64 -19.12 4.32 -20.63
#